data_AF-A0A9X3AZ56-F1
#
_entry.id   AF-A0A9X3AZ56-F1
#
_cell.length_a   1.000
_cell.length_b   1.000
_cell.length_c   1.000
_cell.angle_alpha   90.00
_cell.angle_beta   90.00
_cell.angle_gamma   90.00
#
_symmetry.space_group_name_H-M   'P 1'
#
loop_
_entity.id
_entity.type
_entity.pdbx_description
1 polymer ?
#
loop_
_entity_poly.entity_id
_entity_poly.type
_entity_poly.pdbx_seq_one_letter_code
_entity_poly.pdbx_strand_id
1 'polypeptide(L)'
;MFGRRSTGAGTNGSARPAGLRPGLADGETIVAPEPAPAGPLSGSSAVPIPPGSAAPAARSAPPSRAAEQSSAPSSGTARVPRERSESYYDTKAQVFSALIDTIDLSQLAKLDADNAREEIRDIVNDIIAIKNFAMSIAEQEELLDDICNDVLGFGPLEPLLARDDIADIMVNGAHNVYIEVDGKVQETNIRFRDNQQLLNICQRIVSQVGRRVDESSPICDARLPDGSRVNVIAPPLAIDGPSLTIRKFKKDKLTLDQLVRYGSISPEGAELLKIIGRVRCNVIISGGTGSGKTTLLNCLTRFIDPTERIITCEDSAELQLQQPHVVRLETRPPNLEGEGEVTMRELVRNCLRMRPERIIVGEVRGPEVFDLLQAMNTGHDGSMGTIHANSPRECLNRIESMVAMGGFQLPQRTVREIIVGSVDVIIQAARLRDGSRRITHITEVVGMEGDVIVTQDLMLFDIRGEDTSGRILGKHVSTGIGRPALWERARYFGEEARLAAALEAMEKKAD
;
A
#
# COMPACT_ATOMS: atom_id res chain seq x y z
N MET A 1 -52.34 -49.30 3.45
CA MET A 1 -53.60 -48.62 3.06
C MET A 1 -53.37 -47.97 1.69
N PHE A 2 -54.39 -47.87 0.84
CA PHE A 2 -54.40 -47.45 -0.59
C PHE A 2 -53.50 -46.24 -0.99
N GLY A 3 -53.05 -46.07 -2.24
CA GLY A 3 -53.22 -46.88 -3.46
C GLY A 3 -52.72 -46.22 -4.78
N ARG A 4 -52.28 -47.07 -5.73
CA ARG A 4 -51.74 -46.83 -7.11
C ARG A 4 -52.52 -45.90 -8.07
N ARG A 5 -51.80 -45.24 -9.01
CA ARG A 5 -51.89 -45.21 -10.53
C ARG A 5 -51.34 -43.87 -11.10
N SER A 6 -50.45 -43.81 -12.10
CA SER A 6 -50.52 -44.13 -13.57
C SER A 6 -51.44 -43.15 -14.35
N THR A 7 -51.19 -42.65 -15.59
CA THR A 7 -50.16 -42.93 -16.63
C THR A 7 -50.26 -41.91 -17.81
N GLY A 8 -49.18 -41.71 -18.58
CA GLY A 8 -49.20 -41.24 -20.00
C GLY A 8 -49.31 -39.72 -20.28
N ALA A 9 -49.04 -39.20 -21.49
CA ALA A 9 -48.32 -39.72 -22.67
C ALA A 9 -48.08 -38.58 -23.71
N GLY A 10 -47.13 -38.77 -24.66
CA GLY A 10 -46.92 -37.91 -25.84
C GLY A 10 -45.87 -36.80 -25.64
N THR A 11 -44.64 -36.82 -26.19
CA THR A 11 -44.13 -37.01 -27.57
C THR A 11 -44.58 -35.95 -28.57
N ASN A 12 -43.67 -35.01 -28.89
CA ASN A 12 -43.34 -34.67 -30.27
C ASN A 12 -41.94 -34.08 -30.33
N GLY A 13 -41.19 -34.36 -31.39
CA GLY A 13 -39.83 -33.86 -31.58
C GLY A 13 -39.47 -33.75 -33.05
N SER A 14 -38.26 -33.23 -33.30
CA SER A 14 -37.59 -33.09 -34.61
C SER A 14 -38.21 -32.10 -35.62
N ALA A 15 -37.52 -31.64 -36.67
CA ALA A 15 -36.13 -31.14 -36.78
C ALA A 15 -35.89 -30.64 -38.22
N ARG A 16 -35.44 -29.37 -38.40
CA ARG A 16 -34.54 -28.88 -39.49
C ARG A 16 -34.95 -29.16 -40.98
N PRO A 17 -34.16 -28.76 -42.01
CA PRO A 17 -33.35 -27.54 -42.21
C PRO A 17 -33.54 -26.85 -43.60
N ALA A 18 -32.81 -25.73 -43.79
CA ALA A 18 -32.12 -25.28 -45.02
C ALA A 18 -32.87 -24.93 -46.33
N GLY A 19 -32.42 -23.83 -46.96
CA GLY A 19 -32.60 -23.49 -48.37
C GLY A 19 -31.52 -22.49 -48.83
N LEU A 20 -30.84 -22.77 -49.95
CA LEU A 20 -29.78 -21.92 -50.53
C LEU A 20 -30.27 -21.08 -51.74
N ARG A 21 -29.38 -20.17 -52.18
CA ARG A 21 -29.38 -19.23 -53.35
C ARG A 21 -29.53 -19.95 -54.74
N PRO A 22 -29.40 -19.35 -55.96
CA PRO A 22 -28.90 -17.99 -56.36
C PRO A 22 -29.51 -17.32 -57.66
N GLY A 23 -28.90 -16.20 -58.11
CA GLY A 23 -29.04 -15.54 -59.45
C GLY A 23 -28.82 -14.01 -59.36
N LEU A 24 -27.75 -13.39 -59.91
CA LEU A 24 -27.51 -12.95 -61.32
C LEU A 24 -28.57 -11.91 -61.79
N ALA A 25 -28.30 -10.76 -62.42
CA ALA A 25 -27.15 -10.20 -63.18
C ALA A 25 -27.34 -8.65 -63.30
N ASP A 26 -26.49 -7.76 -63.84
CA ASP A 26 -25.02 -7.58 -64.08
C ASP A 26 -24.79 -6.09 -64.53
N GLY A 27 -23.56 -5.58 -64.73
CA GLY A 27 -23.37 -4.18 -65.24
C GLY A 27 -22.01 -3.47 -65.04
N GLU A 28 -21.04 -3.82 -65.90
CA GLU A 28 -19.81 -3.14 -66.39
C GLU A 28 -19.79 -1.57 -66.50
N THR A 29 -18.67 -0.81 -66.65
CA THR A 29 -17.18 -1.02 -66.64
C THR A 29 -16.37 0.32 -66.53
N ILE A 30 -15.16 0.25 -65.94
CA ILE A 30 -13.82 0.83 -66.33
C ILE A 30 -13.65 2.33 -66.75
N VAL A 31 -12.62 3.02 -66.20
CA VAL A 31 -11.41 3.61 -66.89
C VAL A 31 -10.58 4.47 -65.92
N ALA A 32 -9.25 4.25 -65.89
CA ALA A 32 -8.21 5.19 -65.46
C ALA A 32 -7.20 5.36 -66.63
N PRO A 33 -6.38 6.44 -66.68
CA PRO A 33 -4.96 6.24 -66.34
C PRO A 33 -4.19 7.46 -65.77
N GLU A 34 -2.97 7.19 -65.32
CA GLU A 34 -1.85 8.09 -64.92
C GLU A 34 -1.12 8.68 -66.17
N PRO A 35 -0.17 9.66 -66.09
CA PRO A 35 1.21 9.41 -65.57
C PRO A 35 2.00 10.61 -64.95
N ALA A 36 3.21 10.33 -64.43
CA ALA A 36 4.26 11.29 -63.98
C ALA A 36 5.19 11.74 -65.17
N PRO A 37 6.33 12.51 -65.05
CA PRO A 37 7.52 12.20 -64.20
C PRO A 37 8.50 13.36 -63.76
N ALA A 38 9.60 12.95 -63.07
CA ALA A 38 10.99 13.50 -63.04
C ALA A 38 11.43 14.69 -62.11
N GLY A 39 12.61 14.53 -61.47
CA GLY A 39 13.39 15.55 -60.71
C GLY A 39 14.61 16.07 -61.51
N PRO A 40 15.85 16.30 -60.97
CA PRO A 40 16.37 16.29 -59.58
C PRO A 40 17.23 17.56 -59.23
N LEU A 41 17.99 17.59 -58.12
CA LEU A 41 19.41 18.08 -58.03
C LEU A 41 20.02 18.03 -56.60
N SER A 42 21.35 18.21 -56.49
CA SER A 42 22.19 17.86 -55.32
C SER A 42 23.11 18.99 -54.80
N GLY A 43 23.66 18.83 -53.59
CA GLY A 43 24.79 19.61 -53.01
C GLY A 43 24.70 19.69 -51.47
N SER A 44 25.50 18.99 -50.66
CA SER A 44 26.97 19.05 -50.45
C SER A 44 27.48 20.33 -49.77
N SER A 45 27.82 20.24 -48.48
CA SER A 45 29.03 20.86 -47.87
C SER A 45 29.14 20.47 -46.39
N ALA A 46 30.36 20.24 -45.90
CA ALA A 46 30.72 20.05 -44.49
C ALA A 46 32.15 20.55 -44.25
N VAL A 47 32.58 20.63 -42.96
CA VAL A 47 34.00 20.77 -42.50
C VAL A 47 34.58 22.22 -42.61
N PRO A 48 35.53 22.72 -41.77
CA PRO A 48 36.01 22.33 -40.41
C PRO A 48 36.10 23.48 -39.34
N ILE A 49 36.54 23.11 -38.13
CA ILE A 49 37.21 23.94 -37.08
C ILE A 49 38.66 24.32 -37.53
N PRO A 50 39.40 25.31 -36.95
CA PRO A 50 40.44 25.00 -35.93
C PRO A 50 40.74 26.22 -34.96
N PRO A 51 41.92 26.44 -34.29
CA PRO A 51 41.95 26.44 -32.81
C PRO A 51 42.85 27.54 -32.12
N GLY A 52 43.11 27.40 -30.81
CA GLY A 52 44.14 28.14 -30.03
C GLY A 52 43.56 29.14 -29.01
N SER A 53 44.21 29.49 -27.88
CA SER A 53 45.60 29.27 -27.43
C SER A 53 45.70 29.23 -25.88
N ALA A 54 46.89 28.93 -25.35
CA ALA A 54 47.20 28.63 -23.95
C ALA A 54 47.27 29.86 -22.98
N ALA A 55 47.37 29.55 -21.68
CA ALA A 55 47.57 30.48 -20.57
C ALA A 55 48.95 31.18 -20.56
N PRO A 56 49.14 32.20 -19.71
CA PRO A 56 50.08 31.99 -18.58
C PRO A 56 49.60 32.58 -17.23
N ALA A 57 50.43 32.41 -16.19
CA ALA A 57 50.05 32.53 -14.78
C ALA A 57 50.50 33.82 -14.05
N ALA A 58 49.94 33.96 -12.84
CA ALA A 58 50.49 34.63 -11.64
C ALA A 58 50.57 36.18 -11.56
N ARG A 59 49.89 36.73 -10.53
CA ARG A 59 50.42 37.63 -9.49
C ARG A 59 49.41 37.79 -8.33
N SER A 60 49.88 38.19 -7.16
CA SER A 60 49.18 38.05 -5.86
C SER A 60 49.13 39.33 -5.02
N ALA A 61 48.21 39.32 -4.03
CA ALA A 61 48.06 40.24 -2.87
C ALA A 61 47.48 41.65 -3.13
N PRO A 62 46.93 42.37 -2.11
CA PRO A 62 46.49 41.97 -0.75
C PRO A 62 44.98 42.29 -0.45
N PRO A 63 44.41 41.99 0.74
CA PRO A 63 42.95 42.03 0.95
C PRO A 63 42.38 43.38 1.47
N SER A 64 41.15 43.72 1.09
CA SER A 64 40.35 44.80 1.70
C SER A 64 39.37 44.25 2.74
N ARG A 65 39.28 44.92 3.89
CA ARG A 65 38.35 44.58 4.98
C ARG A 65 36.87 44.81 4.62
N ALA A 66 36.03 43.93 5.16
CA ALA A 66 34.68 44.15 5.67
C ALA A 66 33.74 45.13 4.93
N ALA A 67 32.70 44.57 4.32
CA ALA A 67 31.37 45.16 4.30
C ALA A 67 30.36 44.08 4.70
N GLU A 68 29.54 44.34 5.70
CA GLU A 68 28.50 43.43 6.18
C GLU A 68 27.37 43.35 5.15
N GLN A 69 26.90 42.14 4.85
CA GLN A 69 25.61 41.93 4.19
C GLN A 69 24.78 40.94 5.00
N SER A 70 23.72 41.47 5.62
CA SER A 70 22.71 40.71 6.35
C SER A 70 21.96 39.79 5.39
N SER A 71 22.11 38.48 5.56
CA SER A 71 21.28 37.48 4.88
C SER A 71 19.99 37.23 5.68
N ALA A 72 18.85 37.37 5.01
CA ALA A 72 17.52 37.00 5.52
C ALA A 72 17.45 35.50 5.91
N PRO A 73 16.52 35.09 6.79
CA PRO A 73 16.53 33.75 7.36
C PRO A 73 16.18 32.68 6.33
N SER A 74 17.16 31.82 6.01
CA SER A 74 16.95 30.63 5.20
C SER A 74 16.15 29.57 5.98
N SER A 75 15.05 29.11 5.39
CA SER A 75 14.20 28.03 5.91
C SER A 75 14.96 26.77 6.30
N GLY A 76 14.57 26.16 7.42
CA GLY A 76 15.26 25.07 8.10
C GLY A 76 15.82 23.96 7.21
N THR A 77 17.14 23.99 7.01
CA THR A 77 17.92 22.81 6.67
C THR A 77 18.09 21.95 7.92
N ALA A 78 17.58 20.71 7.91
CA ALA A 78 17.87 19.74 8.95
C ALA A 78 19.39 19.58 9.11
N ARG A 79 19.90 19.58 10.35
CA ARG A 79 21.33 19.37 10.62
C ARG A 79 21.72 17.98 10.10
N VAL A 80 22.68 17.93 9.17
CA VAL A 80 23.39 16.69 8.85
C VAL A 80 24.07 16.21 10.15
N PRO A 81 23.88 14.95 10.57
CA PRO A 81 24.55 14.43 11.76
C PRO A 81 26.06 14.54 11.57
N ARG A 82 26.77 15.15 12.53
CA ARG A 82 28.23 15.06 12.58
C ARG A 82 28.60 13.60 12.85
N GLU A 83 29.66 13.12 12.21
CA GLU A 83 30.25 11.83 12.59
C GLU A 83 30.71 11.92 14.05
N ARG A 84 30.04 11.16 14.93
CA ARG A 84 30.36 11.10 16.35
C ARG A 84 31.67 10.33 16.53
N SER A 85 32.63 10.92 17.24
CA SER A 85 33.92 10.29 17.50
C SER A 85 33.78 9.06 18.41
N GLU A 86 34.70 8.08 18.32
CA GLU A 86 34.71 6.92 19.22
C GLU A 86 34.72 7.34 20.70
N SER A 87 35.45 8.42 21.03
CA SER A 87 35.48 8.99 22.39
C SER A 87 34.11 9.39 22.94
N TYR A 88 33.16 9.81 22.09
CA TYR A 88 31.79 10.10 22.52
C TYR A 88 31.05 8.82 22.92
N TYR A 89 31.20 7.74 22.16
CA TYR A 89 30.58 6.45 22.47
C TYR A 89 31.18 5.83 23.75
N ASP A 90 32.49 5.96 23.96
CA ASP A 90 33.16 5.54 25.21
C ASP A 90 32.66 6.32 26.42
N THR A 91 32.57 7.65 26.32
CA THR A 91 31.99 8.51 27.37
C THR A 91 30.54 8.12 27.65
N LYS A 92 29.71 7.94 26.61
CA LYS A 92 28.33 7.51 26.75
C LYS A 92 28.21 6.15 27.44
N ALA A 93 29.05 5.17 27.08
CA ALA A 93 29.06 3.86 27.72
C ALA A 93 29.41 3.93 29.21
N GLN A 94 30.39 4.76 29.59
CA GLN A 94 30.78 4.96 30.99
C GLN A 94 29.68 5.66 31.81
N VAL A 95 29.08 6.74 31.27
CA VAL A 95 27.99 7.46 31.93
C VAL A 95 26.75 6.57 32.08
N PHE A 96 26.39 5.81 31.03
CA PHE A 96 25.26 4.89 31.08
C PHE A 96 25.48 3.74 32.08
N SER A 97 26.69 3.18 32.18
CA SER A 97 26.99 2.15 33.20
C SER A 97 26.81 2.72 34.61
N ALA A 98 27.38 3.90 34.88
CA ALA A 98 27.24 4.55 36.18
C ALA A 98 25.77 4.92 36.50
N LEU A 99 24.97 5.29 35.49
CA LEU A 99 23.54 5.55 35.64
C LEU A 99 22.79 4.28 36.08
N ILE A 100 23.04 3.15 35.42
CA ILE A 100 22.41 1.85 35.73
C ILE A 100 22.84 1.34 37.12
N ASP A 101 24.10 1.56 37.52
CA ASP A 101 24.57 1.21 38.87
C ASP A 101 23.95 2.10 39.97
N THR A 102 23.44 3.29 39.61
CA THR A 102 22.87 4.28 40.55
C THR A 102 21.33 4.25 40.60
N ILE A 103 20.67 3.82 39.51
CA ILE A 103 19.22 3.85 39.35
C ILE A 103 18.59 2.45 39.38
N ASP A 104 17.56 2.29 40.20
CA ASP A 104 16.60 1.19 40.08
C ASP A 104 15.60 1.49 38.93
N LEU A 105 15.82 0.87 37.77
CA LEU A 105 14.94 0.98 36.59
C LEU A 105 13.46 0.68 36.89
N SER A 106 13.16 -0.11 37.94
CA SER A 106 11.78 -0.42 38.33
C SER A 106 11.04 0.74 39.02
N GLN A 107 11.77 1.79 39.42
CA GLN A 107 11.20 3.01 39.99
C GLN A 107 10.91 4.04 38.89
N LEU A 108 11.85 4.26 37.95
CA LEU A 108 11.61 5.09 36.76
C LEU A 108 10.38 4.63 35.97
N ALA A 109 10.16 3.32 35.85
CA ALA A 109 8.99 2.76 35.15
C ALA A 109 7.62 3.07 35.80
N LYS A 110 7.60 3.69 36.99
CA LYS A 110 6.36 4.15 37.68
C LYS A 110 6.11 5.65 37.52
N LEU A 111 7.11 6.39 37.04
CA LEU A 111 7.00 7.82 36.77
C LEU A 111 6.44 8.04 35.35
N ASP A 112 5.83 9.20 35.15
CA ASP A 112 5.54 9.75 33.83
C ASP A 112 6.83 10.21 33.14
N ALA A 113 6.80 10.25 31.80
CA ALA A 113 8.01 10.41 30.99
C ALA A 113 8.77 11.72 31.24
N ASP A 114 8.07 12.80 31.60
CA ASP A 114 8.68 14.11 31.87
C ASP A 114 9.45 14.08 33.20
N ASN A 115 8.83 13.61 34.29
CA ASN A 115 9.50 13.46 35.60
C ASN A 115 10.66 12.44 35.54
N ALA A 116 10.48 11.32 34.84
CA ALA A 116 11.56 10.34 34.62
C ALA A 116 12.75 10.95 33.86
N ARG A 117 12.50 11.88 32.93
CA ARG A 117 13.55 12.60 32.19
C ARG A 117 14.28 13.62 33.06
N GLU A 118 13.60 14.25 34.02
CA GLU A 118 14.24 15.15 34.99
C GLU A 118 15.13 14.39 35.98
N GLU A 119 14.69 13.26 36.54
CA GLU A 119 15.56 12.43 37.40
C GLU A 119 16.81 11.91 36.67
N ILE A 120 16.67 11.44 35.43
CA ILE A 120 17.81 11.03 34.60
C ILE A 120 18.74 12.23 34.33
N ARG A 121 18.19 13.43 34.09
CA ARG A 121 18.97 14.65 33.88
C ARG A 121 19.85 14.98 35.07
N ASP A 122 19.30 14.99 36.27
CA ASP A 122 20.05 15.35 37.47
C ASP A 122 21.16 14.32 37.75
N ILE A 123 20.87 13.03 37.64
CA ILE A 123 21.84 11.96 37.90
C ILE A 123 22.94 11.93 36.82
N VAL A 124 22.63 12.15 35.54
CA VAL A 124 23.65 12.26 34.48
C VAL A 124 24.53 13.48 34.69
N ASN A 125 23.98 14.62 35.12
CA ASN A 125 24.76 15.82 35.44
C ASN A 125 25.74 15.57 36.60
N ASP A 126 25.28 14.90 37.67
CA ASP A 126 26.14 14.51 38.80
C ASP A 126 27.24 13.53 38.37
N ILE A 127 26.94 12.52 37.54
CA ILE A 127 27.94 11.58 37.00
C ILE A 127 28.98 12.32 36.17
N ILE A 128 28.58 13.27 35.31
CA ILE A 128 29.49 14.06 34.48
C ILE A 128 30.42 14.91 35.35
N ALA A 129 29.88 15.55 36.39
CA ALA A 129 30.66 16.34 37.34
C ALA A 129 31.65 15.48 38.15
N ILE A 130 31.21 14.32 38.68
CA ILE A 130 32.04 13.41 39.48
C ILE A 130 33.15 12.78 38.65
N LYS A 131 32.87 12.39 37.40
CA LYS A 131 33.86 11.80 36.49
C LYS A 131 34.75 12.85 35.81
N ASN A 132 34.43 14.14 35.95
CA ASN A 132 35.16 15.27 35.41
C ASN A 132 35.37 15.18 33.89
N PHE A 133 34.31 14.80 33.15
CA PHE A 133 34.34 14.75 31.69
C PHE A 133 34.38 16.18 31.12
N ALA A 134 35.36 16.47 30.27
CA ALA A 134 35.49 17.76 29.61
C ALA A 134 34.65 17.80 28.32
N MET A 135 33.47 18.42 28.38
CA MET A 135 32.58 18.61 27.23
C MET A 135 31.85 19.95 27.30
N SER A 136 31.32 20.41 26.16
CA SER A 136 30.48 21.61 26.09
C SER A 136 29.04 21.33 26.52
N ILE A 137 28.30 22.38 26.91
CA ILE A 137 26.88 22.30 27.30
C ILE A 137 26.04 21.63 26.21
N ALA A 138 26.33 21.90 24.93
CA ALA A 138 25.60 21.30 23.82
C ALA A 138 25.90 19.78 23.64
N GLU A 139 27.13 19.34 23.93
CA GLU A 139 27.48 17.91 23.92
C GLU A 139 26.90 17.18 25.14
N GLN A 140 26.79 17.86 26.27
CA GLN A 140 26.11 17.37 27.48
C GLN A 140 24.61 17.21 27.26
N GLU A 141 23.93 18.19 26.64
CA GLU A 141 22.51 18.07 26.24
C GLU A 141 22.30 16.94 25.22
N GLU A 142 23.16 16.82 24.19
CA GLU A 142 23.07 15.74 23.20
C GLU A 142 23.26 14.36 23.85
N LEU A 143 24.24 14.22 24.75
CA LEU A 143 24.46 13.00 25.53
C LEU A 143 23.27 12.66 26.43
N LEU A 144 22.64 13.66 27.04
CA LEU A 144 21.46 13.48 27.88
C LEU A 144 20.27 12.96 27.10
N ASP A 145 19.96 13.57 25.96
CA ASP A 145 18.88 13.11 25.09
C ASP A 145 19.15 11.68 24.57
N ASP A 146 20.40 11.39 24.20
CA ASP A 146 20.87 10.06 23.81
C ASP A 146 20.67 8.99 24.90
N ILE A 147 20.88 9.34 26.17
CA ILE A 147 20.71 8.45 27.34
C ILE A 147 19.22 8.29 27.69
N CYS A 148 18.45 9.39 27.69
CA CYS A 148 17.01 9.36 27.90
C CYS A 148 16.32 8.49 26.83
N ASN A 149 16.75 8.55 25.57
CA ASN A 149 16.26 7.68 24.51
C ASN A 149 16.62 6.20 24.76
N ASP A 150 17.82 5.91 25.28
CA ASP A 150 18.22 4.53 25.62
C ASP A 150 17.45 3.96 26.83
N VAL A 151 17.12 4.79 27.82
CA VAL A 151 16.40 4.36 29.04
C VAL A 151 14.88 4.32 28.84
N LEU A 152 14.29 5.34 28.20
CA LEU A 152 12.83 5.53 28.10
C LEU A 152 12.27 5.23 26.70
N GLY A 153 13.02 5.54 25.63
CA GLY A 153 12.58 5.44 24.23
C GLY A 153 13.04 4.16 23.50
N PHE A 154 13.29 4.29 22.20
CA PHE A 154 13.83 3.23 21.32
C PHE A 154 15.34 3.36 21.06
N GLY A 155 16.07 4.10 21.91
CA GLY A 155 17.52 4.25 21.85
C GLY A 155 18.00 4.85 20.52
N PRO A 156 19.02 4.26 19.86
CA PRO A 156 19.56 4.77 18.59
C PRO A 156 18.55 4.83 17.43
N LEU A 157 17.38 4.22 17.55
CA LEU A 157 16.36 4.18 16.50
C LEU A 157 15.47 5.44 16.44
N GLU A 158 15.39 6.23 17.52
CA GLU A 158 14.51 7.41 17.59
C GLU A 158 14.67 8.38 16.39
N PRO A 159 15.89 8.74 15.93
CA PRO A 159 16.05 9.63 14.78
C PRO A 159 15.53 9.04 13.45
N LEU A 160 15.47 7.70 13.33
CA LEU A 160 14.91 7.01 12.16
C LEU A 160 13.38 6.88 12.28
N LEU A 161 12.88 6.66 13.49
CA LEU A 161 11.44 6.60 13.78
C LEU A 161 10.76 7.97 13.60
N ALA A 162 11.46 9.07 13.90
CA ALA A 162 10.98 10.43 13.63
C ALA A 162 10.87 10.80 12.12
N ARG A 163 11.58 10.09 11.24
CA ARG A 163 11.71 10.43 9.81
C ARG A 163 10.62 9.81 8.92
N ASP A 164 9.65 10.62 8.49
CA ASP A 164 8.51 10.15 7.66
C ASP A 164 8.89 9.74 6.21
N ASP A 165 10.11 10.03 5.75
CA ASP A 165 10.62 9.64 4.42
C ASP A 165 11.07 8.17 4.33
N ILE A 166 11.38 7.54 5.48
CA ILE A 166 11.82 6.15 5.57
C ILE A 166 10.62 5.20 5.44
N ALA A 167 10.76 4.16 4.62
CA ALA A 167 9.74 3.12 4.45
C ALA A 167 9.97 1.91 5.39
N ASP A 168 11.20 1.40 5.43
CA ASP A 168 11.59 0.23 6.20
C ASP A 168 12.95 0.51 6.89
N ILE A 169 13.13 0.06 8.15
CA ILE A 169 14.40 0.10 8.91
C ILE A 169 14.81 -1.35 9.18
N MET A 170 16.06 -1.71 8.90
CA MET A 170 16.58 -3.07 9.05
C MET A 170 17.88 -3.04 9.85
N VAL A 171 17.91 -3.72 10.98
CA VAL A 171 19.07 -3.84 11.87
C VAL A 171 19.54 -5.29 11.87
N ASN A 172 20.80 -5.50 11.51
CA ASN A 172 21.45 -6.80 11.45
C ASN A 172 22.59 -6.82 12.48
N GLY A 173 22.25 -7.10 13.75
CA GLY A 173 23.17 -6.93 14.87
C GLY A 173 23.49 -5.47 15.20
N ALA A 174 24.33 -5.25 16.21
CA ALA A 174 24.57 -3.94 16.81
C ALA A 174 25.19 -2.87 15.87
N HIS A 175 25.85 -3.26 14.78
CA HIS A 175 26.72 -2.35 14.03
C HIS A 175 26.25 -2.06 12.59
N ASN A 176 25.26 -2.78 12.08
CA ASN A 176 24.78 -2.63 10.70
C ASN A 176 23.28 -2.28 10.69
N VAL A 177 22.99 -1.01 10.41
CA VAL A 177 21.63 -0.46 10.34
C VAL A 177 21.40 0.12 8.95
N TYR A 178 20.40 -0.40 8.25
CA TYR A 178 19.98 0.01 6.91
C TYR A 178 18.58 0.62 6.94
N ILE A 179 18.30 1.50 5.97
CA ILE A 179 16.97 2.10 5.77
C ILE A 179 16.59 2.07 4.30
N GLU A 180 15.30 1.90 4.00
CA GLU A 180 14.73 2.13 2.68
C GLU A 180 14.20 3.56 2.56
N VAL A 181 14.72 4.32 1.61
CA VAL A 181 14.19 5.64 1.19
C VAL A 181 13.93 5.59 -0.31
N ASP A 182 12.74 6.02 -0.74
CA ASP A 182 12.30 6.01 -2.15
C ASP A 182 12.53 4.67 -2.90
N GLY A 183 12.35 3.53 -2.22
CA GLY A 183 12.53 2.19 -2.80
C GLY A 183 13.99 1.77 -2.98
N LYS A 184 14.95 2.47 -2.33
CA LYS A 184 16.36 2.13 -2.32
C LYS A 184 16.85 1.91 -0.89
N VAL A 185 17.52 0.78 -0.67
CA VAL A 185 18.18 0.48 0.60
C VAL A 185 19.53 1.18 0.67
N GLN A 186 19.81 1.83 1.80
CA GLN A 186 21.08 2.50 2.10
C GLN A 186 21.52 2.20 3.53
N GLU A 187 22.82 2.04 3.75
CA GLU A 187 23.40 1.92 5.10
C GLU A 187 23.36 3.28 5.83
N THR A 188 23.23 3.25 7.15
CA THR A 188 23.24 4.43 8.01
C THR A 188 24.50 4.48 8.88
N ASN A 189 24.78 5.65 9.46
CA ASN A 189 25.82 5.83 10.46
C ASN A 189 25.35 5.49 11.90
N ILE A 190 24.14 4.96 12.07
CA ILE A 190 23.58 4.64 13.38
C ILE A 190 24.06 3.26 13.83
N ARG A 191 24.50 3.17 15.09
CA ARG A 191 25.02 1.96 15.71
C ARG A 191 24.50 1.85 17.15
N PHE A 192 24.30 0.62 17.59
CA PHE A 192 24.13 0.25 18.98
C PHE A 192 25.52 0.01 19.60
N ARG A 193 25.61 0.17 20.92
CA ARG A 193 26.82 -0.11 21.71
C ARG A 193 27.22 -1.57 21.59
N ASP A 194 26.26 -2.47 21.74
CA ASP A 194 26.45 -3.92 21.71
C ASP A 194 25.12 -4.64 21.37
N ASN A 195 25.20 -5.96 21.15
CA ASN A 195 24.02 -6.80 20.87
C ASN A 195 23.06 -6.90 22.07
N GLN A 196 23.50 -6.60 23.30
CA GLN A 196 22.64 -6.62 24.48
C GLN A 196 21.73 -5.38 24.53
N GLN A 197 22.23 -4.20 24.16
CA GLN A 197 21.40 -2.99 24.00
C GLN A 197 20.32 -3.20 22.95
N LEU A 198 20.68 -3.77 21.80
CA LEU A 198 19.71 -4.11 20.76
C LEU A 198 18.66 -5.11 21.26
N LEU A 199 19.08 -6.18 21.94
CA LEU A 199 18.16 -7.15 22.53
C LEU A 199 17.22 -6.52 23.57
N ASN A 200 17.74 -5.63 24.43
CA ASN A 200 16.93 -4.91 25.43
C ASN A 200 15.88 -3.99 24.78
N ILE A 201 16.23 -3.33 23.67
CA ILE A 201 15.29 -2.49 22.89
C ILE A 201 14.23 -3.38 22.22
N CYS A 202 14.64 -4.49 21.61
CA CYS A 202 13.70 -5.47 21.05
C CYS A 202 12.73 -6.02 22.12
N GLN A 203 13.24 -6.37 23.30
CA GLN A 203 12.43 -6.81 24.45
C GLN A 203 11.43 -5.75 24.92
N ARG A 204 11.84 -4.48 24.94
CA ARG A 204 10.97 -3.33 25.27
C ARG A 204 9.85 -3.15 24.23
N ILE A 205 10.15 -3.30 22.94
CA ILE A 205 9.15 -3.21 21.86
C ILE A 205 8.12 -4.34 21.96
N VAL A 206 8.56 -5.59 22.14
CA VAL A 206 7.62 -6.73 22.21
C VAL A 206 6.80 -6.73 23.51
N SER A 207 7.35 -6.21 24.62
CA SER A 207 6.63 -6.16 25.90
C SER A 207 5.45 -5.18 25.88
N GLN A 208 5.54 -4.09 25.11
CA GLN A 208 4.43 -3.13 24.90
C GLN A 208 3.18 -3.79 24.29
N VAL A 209 3.34 -4.86 23.51
CA VAL A 209 2.23 -5.66 22.94
C VAL A 209 1.95 -6.95 23.72
N GLY A 210 2.46 -7.07 24.95
CA GLY A 210 2.26 -8.24 25.81
C GLY A 210 2.97 -9.51 25.35
N ARG A 211 4.02 -9.38 24.53
CA ARG A 211 4.83 -10.48 24.00
C ARG A 211 6.22 -10.50 24.62
N ARG A 212 6.98 -11.56 24.36
CA ARG A 212 8.36 -11.76 24.83
C ARG A 212 9.25 -12.21 23.67
N VAL A 213 10.54 -11.91 23.78
CA VAL A 213 11.60 -12.41 22.89
C VAL A 213 12.83 -12.73 23.73
N ASP A 214 13.25 -13.98 23.69
CA ASP A 214 14.38 -14.55 24.44
C ASP A 214 14.80 -15.88 23.80
N GLU A 215 15.79 -16.58 24.34
CA GLU A 215 16.33 -17.84 23.78
C GLU A 215 15.26 -18.94 23.63
N SER A 216 14.21 -18.93 24.45
CA SER A 216 13.10 -19.90 24.34
C SER A 216 12.10 -19.53 23.25
N SER A 217 12.01 -18.22 22.95
CA SER A 217 11.04 -17.61 22.04
C SER A 217 11.75 -16.63 21.10
N PRO A 218 12.65 -17.12 20.22
CA PRO A 218 13.59 -16.25 19.49
C PRO A 218 12.96 -15.47 18.33
N ILE A 219 11.72 -15.77 17.90
CA ILE A 219 11.03 -15.03 16.83
C ILE A 219 9.82 -14.33 17.43
N CYS A 220 9.65 -13.03 17.15
CA CYS A 220 8.51 -12.26 17.63
C CYS A 220 8.08 -11.16 16.66
N ASP A 221 6.79 -11.12 16.33
CA ASP A 221 6.17 -9.96 15.67
C ASP A 221 5.52 -9.05 16.72
N ALA A 222 5.67 -7.74 16.55
CA ALA A 222 5.17 -6.71 17.45
C ALA A 222 4.82 -5.42 16.68
N ARG A 223 4.44 -4.38 17.44
CA ARG A 223 4.10 -3.07 16.91
C ARG A 223 4.58 -1.95 17.80
N LEU A 224 4.95 -0.85 17.17
CA LEU A 224 5.20 0.42 17.83
C LEU A 224 3.89 1.22 18.01
N PRO A 225 3.85 2.19 18.94
CA PRO A 225 2.66 3.03 19.18
C PRO A 225 2.19 3.85 17.97
N ASP A 226 3.06 4.10 16.98
CA ASP A 226 2.73 4.80 15.72
C ASP A 226 2.03 3.89 14.69
N GLY A 227 1.88 2.59 14.99
CA GLY A 227 1.33 1.58 14.08
C GLY A 227 2.37 0.87 13.21
N SER A 228 3.66 1.23 13.30
CA SER A 228 4.74 0.57 12.57
C SER A 228 4.87 -0.89 13.01
N ARG A 229 5.05 -1.79 12.04
CA ARG A 229 5.17 -3.24 12.30
C ARG A 229 6.62 -3.58 12.60
N VAL A 230 6.82 -4.49 13.54
CA VAL A 230 8.16 -4.90 13.96
C VAL A 230 8.26 -6.42 13.90
N ASN A 231 9.30 -6.92 13.26
CA ASN A 231 9.73 -8.31 13.37
C ASN A 231 11.09 -8.37 14.07
N VAL A 232 11.22 -9.27 15.05
CA VAL A 232 12.44 -9.53 15.82
C VAL A 232 12.85 -10.98 15.66
N ILE A 233 14.14 -11.22 15.43
CA ILE A 233 14.77 -12.54 15.54
C ILE A 233 15.98 -12.43 16.48
N ALA A 234 15.99 -13.18 17.57
CA ALA A 234 17.07 -13.22 18.56
C ALA A 234 17.97 -14.47 18.39
N PRO A 235 19.17 -14.48 18.99
CA PRO A 235 19.93 -15.70 19.19
C PRO A 235 19.10 -16.78 19.93
N PRO A 236 19.30 -18.08 19.66
CA PRO A 236 20.35 -18.65 18.81
C PRO A 236 20.04 -18.66 17.29
N LEU A 237 18.87 -18.18 16.85
CA LEU A 237 18.50 -18.20 15.43
C LEU A 237 19.23 -17.12 14.62
N ALA A 238 19.38 -15.93 15.20
CA ALA A 238 20.17 -14.86 14.60
C ALA A 238 21.63 -14.97 15.10
N ILE A 239 22.46 -15.67 14.31
CA ILE A 239 23.82 -16.10 14.69
C ILE A 239 24.75 -14.91 14.98
N ASP A 240 24.68 -13.86 14.16
CA ASP A 240 25.54 -12.66 14.26
C ASP A 240 25.07 -11.66 15.33
N GLY A 241 23.97 -11.97 16.03
CA GLY A 241 23.29 -11.08 16.98
C GLY A 241 21.83 -10.84 16.60
N PRO A 242 21.04 -10.16 17.46
CA PRO A 242 19.64 -9.91 17.18
C PRO A 242 19.41 -9.16 15.86
N SER A 243 18.38 -9.56 15.13
CA SER A 243 17.88 -8.90 13.93
C SER A 243 16.54 -8.23 14.22
N LEU A 244 16.34 -7.02 13.71
CA LEU A 244 15.14 -6.22 13.91
C LEU A 244 14.75 -5.54 12.60
N THR A 245 13.54 -5.81 12.10
CA THR A 245 12.99 -5.14 10.93
C THR A 245 11.75 -4.35 11.32
N ILE A 246 11.76 -3.03 11.10
CA ILE A 246 10.63 -2.13 11.36
C ILE A 246 10.10 -1.64 10.01
N ARG A 247 8.89 -2.06 9.66
CA ARG A 247 8.14 -1.49 8.54
C ARG A 247 7.34 -0.30 9.01
N LYS A 248 7.73 0.90 8.57
CA LYS A 248 7.16 2.14 9.06
C LYS A 248 5.73 2.34 8.57
N PHE A 249 4.87 2.78 9.46
CA PHE A 249 3.51 3.16 9.13
C PHE A 249 3.49 4.51 8.41
N LYS A 250 3.36 4.50 7.08
CA LYS A 250 3.28 5.74 6.31
C LYS A 250 2.00 6.51 6.67
N LYS A 251 2.19 7.65 7.33
CA LYS A 251 1.13 8.63 7.63
C LYS A 251 0.56 9.27 6.36
N ASP A 252 1.36 9.34 5.29
CA ASP A 252 1.04 10.11 4.11
C ASP A 252 0.02 9.40 3.20
N LYS A 253 -1.19 9.94 3.15
CA LYS A 253 -2.35 9.30 2.53
C LYS A 253 -2.39 9.61 1.04
N LEU A 254 -2.02 8.62 0.21
CA LEU A 254 -2.29 8.71 -1.22
C LEU A 254 -3.79 8.91 -1.49
N THR A 255 -4.08 9.79 -2.44
CA THR A 255 -5.42 10.24 -2.82
C THR A 255 -5.71 9.92 -4.27
N LEU A 256 -6.98 9.80 -4.68
CA LEU A 256 -7.31 9.63 -6.10
C LEU A 256 -6.73 10.77 -6.97
N ASP A 257 -6.73 12.01 -6.48
CA ASP A 257 -6.20 13.14 -7.25
C ASP A 257 -4.66 13.08 -7.39
N GLN A 258 -3.93 12.47 -6.44
CA GLN A 258 -2.51 12.13 -6.63
C GLN A 258 -2.33 10.96 -7.60
N LEU A 259 -3.20 9.94 -7.57
CA LEU A 259 -3.15 8.84 -8.54
C LEU A 259 -3.39 9.35 -9.97
N VAL A 260 -4.26 10.36 -10.16
CA VAL A 260 -4.40 11.08 -11.43
C VAL A 260 -3.10 11.81 -11.82
N ARG A 261 -2.46 12.52 -10.89
CA ARG A 261 -1.16 13.20 -11.14
C ARG A 261 -0.04 12.23 -11.53
N TYR A 262 -0.04 11.01 -11.01
CA TYR A 262 0.92 9.94 -11.38
C TYR A 262 0.53 9.17 -12.65
N GLY A 263 -0.58 9.53 -13.31
CA GLY A 263 -1.13 8.84 -14.46
C GLY A 263 -1.62 7.43 -14.16
N SER A 264 -1.83 7.07 -12.89
CA SER A 264 -2.32 5.75 -12.47
C SER A 264 -3.77 5.51 -12.87
N ILE A 265 -4.55 6.58 -13.06
CA ILE A 265 -5.88 6.60 -13.65
C ILE A 265 -6.11 7.95 -14.35
N SER A 266 -7.02 8.02 -15.33
CA SER A 266 -7.45 9.31 -15.91
C SER A 266 -8.35 10.11 -14.93
N PRO A 267 -8.51 11.44 -15.11
CA PRO A 267 -9.48 12.22 -14.34
C PRO A 267 -10.90 11.64 -14.41
N GLU A 268 -11.32 11.17 -15.58
CA GLU A 268 -12.64 10.59 -15.83
C GLU A 268 -12.80 9.24 -15.12
N GLY A 269 -11.76 8.39 -15.16
CA GLY A 269 -11.74 7.13 -14.42
C GLY A 269 -11.72 7.35 -12.90
N ALA A 270 -11.02 8.39 -12.43
CA ALA A 270 -11.06 8.77 -11.01
C ALA A 270 -12.46 9.24 -10.59
N GLU A 271 -13.19 9.95 -11.45
CA GLU A 271 -14.58 10.34 -11.19
C GLU A 271 -15.52 9.12 -11.12
N LEU A 272 -15.37 8.15 -12.03
CA LEU A 272 -16.07 6.87 -11.96
C LEU A 272 -15.78 6.14 -10.62
N LEU A 273 -14.53 6.11 -10.16
CA LEU A 273 -14.16 5.54 -8.85
C LEU A 273 -14.76 6.29 -7.66
N LYS A 274 -14.83 7.63 -7.72
CA LYS A 274 -15.49 8.47 -6.69
C LYS A 274 -16.96 8.09 -6.56
N ILE A 275 -17.65 7.92 -7.69
CA ILE A 275 -19.06 7.51 -7.75
C ILE A 275 -19.22 6.09 -7.19
N ILE A 276 -18.43 5.11 -7.64
CA ILE A 276 -18.48 3.70 -7.17
C ILE A 276 -18.40 3.62 -5.63
N GLY A 277 -17.48 4.36 -5.00
CA GLY A 277 -17.35 4.38 -3.53
C GLY A 277 -18.54 5.04 -2.82
N ARG A 278 -19.05 6.13 -3.40
CA ARG A 278 -20.20 6.93 -2.91
C ARG A 278 -21.51 6.14 -2.95
N VAL A 279 -21.80 5.48 -4.06
CA VAL A 279 -23.10 4.81 -4.32
C VAL A 279 -23.22 3.43 -3.67
N ARG A 280 -22.35 3.09 -2.72
CA ARG A 280 -22.32 1.79 -2.01
C ARG A 280 -22.20 0.55 -2.91
N CYS A 281 -21.41 0.61 -3.98
CA CYS A 281 -21.06 -0.63 -4.68
C CYS A 281 -20.21 -1.56 -3.80
N ASN A 282 -20.50 -2.85 -3.83
CA ASN A 282 -19.65 -3.91 -3.29
C ASN A 282 -18.48 -4.12 -4.26
N VAL A 283 -17.26 -3.83 -3.79
CA VAL A 283 -16.06 -3.72 -4.65
C VAL A 283 -14.99 -4.73 -4.27
N ILE A 284 -14.47 -5.44 -5.28
CA ILE A 284 -13.25 -6.24 -5.15
C ILE A 284 -12.12 -5.55 -5.93
N ILE A 285 -11.07 -5.12 -5.23
CA ILE A 285 -9.85 -4.62 -5.86
C ILE A 285 -8.92 -5.79 -6.11
N SER A 286 -8.62 -6.06 -7.38
CA SER A 286 -7.72 -7.14 -7.79
C SER A 286 -6.37 -6.61 -8.28
N GLY A 287 -5.34 -7.45 -8.24
CA GLY A 287 -3.98 -7.07 -8.61
C GLY A 287 -2.87 -7.92 -8.01
N GLY A 288 -1.77 -8.05 -8.75
CA GLY A 288 -0.55 -8.72 -8.29
C GLY A 288 0.12 -8.02 -7.08
N THR A 289 1.12 -8.67 -6.49
CA THR A 289 1.94 -8.07 -5.42
C THR A 289 2.57 -6.74 -5.86
N GLY A 290 2.54 -5.73 -4.99
CA GLY A 290 3.13 -4.41 -5.26
C GLY A 290 2.38 -3.53 -6.29
N SER A 291 1.20 -3.97 -6.78
CA SER A 291 0.33 -3.19 -7.69
C SER A 291 -0.35 -1.97 -7.03
N GLY A 292 -0.47 -1.96 -5.69
CA GLY A 292 -1.10 -0.87 -4.94
C GLY A 292 -2.54 -1.12 -4.50
N LYS A 293 -3.00 -2.38 -4.41
CA LYS A 293 -4.38 -2.74 -4.00
C LYS A 293 -4.85 -2.04 -2.72
N THR A 294 -4.13 -2.19 -1.61
CA THR A 294 -4.50 -1.59 -0.31
C THR A 294 -4.48 -0.06 -0.36
N THR A 295 -3.55 0.51 -1.13
CA THR A 295 -3.49 1.96 -1.40
C THR A 295 -4.75 2.44 -2.13
N LEU A 296 -5.19 1.72 -3.16
CA LEU A 296 -6.40 2.04 -3.91
C LEU A 296 -7.65 1.84 -3.05
N LEU A 297 -7.69 0.80 -2.21
CA LEU A 297 -8.77 0.59 -1.24
C LEU A 297 -8.90 1.80 -0.30
N ASN A 298 -7.78 2.23 0.28
CA ASN A 298 -7.72 3.42 1.15
C ASN A 298 -8.02 4.74 0.41
N CYS A 299 -7.87 4.78 -0.93
CA CYS A 299 -8.35 5.89 -1.75
C CYS A 299 -9.88 5.86 -1.92
N LEU A 300 -10.49 4.69 -2.15
CA LEU A 300 -11.94 4.55 -2.29
C LEU A 300 -12.69 4.82 -0.98
N THR A 301 -12.11 4.44 0.17
CA THR A 301 -12.76 4.68 1.47
C THR A 301 -13.03 6.16 1.75
N ARG A 302 -12.31 7.09 1.08
CA ARG A 302 -12.54 8.54 1.19
C ARG A 302 -13.91 9.01 0.70
N PHE A 303 -14.62 8.19 -0.08
CA PHE A 303 -15.93 8.53 -0.68
C PHE A 303 -17.11 7.84 0.01
N ILE A 304 -16.84 7.03 1.04
CA ILE A 304 -17.84 6.49 1.97
C ILE A 304 -18.42 7.63 2.80
N ASP A 305 -19.74 7.63 3.02
CA ASP A 305 -20.38 8.76 3.70
C ASP A 305 -19.96 8.85 5.18
N PRO A 306 -19.71 10.07 5.74
CA PRO A 306 -19.27 10.23 7.12
C PRO A 306 -20.23 9.68 8.19
N THR A 307 -21.50 9.43 7.87
CA THR A 307 -22.46 8.85 8.83
C THR A 307 -22.36 7.34 8.98
N GLU A 308 -21.62 6.64 8.11
CA GLU A 308 -21.56 5.18 8.09
C GLU A 308 -20.65 4.59 9.17
N ARG A 309 -21.11 3.51 9.84
CA ARG A 309 -20.27 2.63 10.65
C ARG A 309 -19.49 1.68 9.74
N ILE A 310 -18.17 1.75 9.80
CA ILE A 310 -17.30 0.92 8.98
C ILE A 310 -16.45 0.05 9.88
N ILE A 311 -16.33 -1.23 9.55
CA ILE A 311 -15.44 -2.15 10.26
C ILE A 311 -14.38 -2.64 9.29
N THR A 312 -13.10 -2.44 9.62
CA THR A 312 -11.98 -3.01 8.86
C THR A 312 -11.49 -4.31 9.51
N CYS A 313 -11.20 -5.32 8.69
CA CYS A 313 -10.58 -6.58 9.09
C CYS A 313 -9.29 -6.76 8.28
N GLU A 314 -8.15 -6.82 8.94
CA GLU A 314 -6.85 -6.81 8.28
C GLU A 314 -5.89 -7.77 8.99
N ASP A 315 -4.99 -8.45 8.27
CA ASP A 315 -3.92 -9.23 8.94
C ASP A 315 -3.00 -8.32 9.77
N SER A 316 -2.99 -7.04 9.40
CA SER A 316 -2.43 -5.95 10.17
C SER A 316 -2.90 -4.63 9.57
N ALA A 317 -3.54 -3.75 10.36
CA ALA A 317 -4.23 -2.58 9.83
C ALA A 317 -3.32 -1.56 9.12
N GLU A 318 -3.45 -1.50 7.80
CA GLU A 318 -2.89 -0.49 6.90
C GLU A 318 -3.90 0.61 6.61
N LEU A 319 -5.21 0.30 6.66
CA LEU A 319 -6.27 1.23 6.30
C LEU A 319 -6.40 2.38 7.31
N GLN A 320 -6.59 3.58 6.77
CA GLN A 320 -6.60 4.87 7.48
C GLN A 320 -7.81 5.71 7.06
N LEU A 321 -8.99 5.16 7.31
CA LEU A 321 -10.29 5.79 7.07
C LEU A 321 -10.39 7.15 7.78
N GLN A 322 -11.26 8.03 7.27
CA GLN A 322 -11.41 9.40 7.78
C GLN A 322 -12.80 9.65 8.38
N GLN A 323 -13.69 8.67 8.27
CA GLN A 323 -15.00 8.65 8.90
C GLN A 323 -14.84 8.55 10.43
N PRO A 324 -15.72 9.19 11.22
CA PRO A 324 -15.63 9.17 12.68
C PRO A 324 -15.97 7.80 13.28
N HIS A 325 -16.79 6.99 12.61
CA HIS A 325 -17.39 5.78 13.18
C HIS A 325 -16.74 4.49 12.64
N VAL A 326 -15.42 4.37 12.84
CA VAL A 326 -14.61 3.25 12.33
C VAL A 326 -14.19 2.33 13.48
N VAL A 327 -14.37 1.02 13.30
CA VAL A 327 -13.75 -0.01 14.15
C VAL A 327 -12.68 -0.72 13.33
N ARG A 328 -11.45 -0.80 13.86
CA ARG A 328 -10.33 -1.49 13.22
C ARG A 328 -10.09 -2.81 13.94
N LEU A 329 -10.17 -3.92 13.22
CA LEU A 329 -9.94 -5.27 13.73
C LEU A 329 -8.72 -5.89 13.04
N GLU A 330 -7.94 -6.64 13.80
CA GLU A 330 -6.73 -7.32 13.32
C GLU A 330 -6.77 -8.80 13.63
N THR A 331 -6.22 -9.62 12.74
CA THR A 331 -6.04 -11.04 13.02
C THR A 331 -4.97 -11.21 14.10
N ARG A 332 -5.07 -12.31 14.85
CA ARG A 332 -4.08 -12.65 15.86
C ARG A 332 -3.51 -14.03 15.51
N PRO A 333 -2.21 -14.16 15.19
CA PRO A 333 -1.61 -15.49 15.08
C PRO A 333 -1.68 -16.21 16.44
N PRO A 334 -1.62 -17.55 16.46
CA PRO A 334 -1.55 -18.29 17.72
C PRO A 334 -0.37 -17.84 18.58
N ASN A 335 -0.49 -18.06 19.89
CA ASN A 335 0.63 -17.92 20.82
C ASN A 335 1.66 -19.05 20.58
N LEU A 336 2.75 -19.03 21.35
CA LEU A 336 3.83 -20.04 21.27
C LEU A 336 3.37 -21.47 21.59
N GLU A 337 2.23 -21.62 22.27
CA GLU A 337 1.62 -22.90 22.65
C GLU A 337 0.61 -23.39 21.59
N GLY A 338 0.41 -22.62 20.51
CA GLY A 338 -0.57 -22.91 19.45
C GLY A 338 -1.99 -22.42 19.75
N GLU A 339 -2.21 -21.72 20.86
CA GLU A 339 -3.53 -21.29 21.33
C GLU A 339 -3.87 -19.84 20.98
N GLY A 340 -5.17 -19.53 20.98
CA GLY A 340 -5.66 -18.15 20.89
C GLY A 340 -5.50 -17.49 19.52
N GLU A 341 -5.33 -18.25 18.44
CA GLU A 341 -5.49 -17.73 17.09
C GLU A 341 -6.85 -17.02 16.92
N VAL A 342 -6.87 -15.91 16.16
CA VAL A 342 -8.08 -15.23 15.71
C VAL A 342 -7.93 -14.97 14.21
N THR A 343 -8.59 -15.79 13.40
CA THR A 343 -8.48 -15.78 11.95
C THR A 343 -9.29 -14.66 11.31
N MET A 344 -8.94 -14.27 10.07
CA MET A 344 -9.71 -13.29 9.29
C MET A 344 -11.19 -13.68 9.16
N ARG A 345 -11.47 -14.97 9.02
CA ARG A 345 -12.81 -15.53 8.93
C ARG A 345 -13.64 -15.28 10.19
N GLU A 346 -13.03 -15.41 11.36
CA GLU A 346 -13.69 -15.16 12.65
C GLU A 346 -13.98 -13.67 12.84
N LEU A 347 -13.06 -12.79 12.42
CA LEU A 347 -13.31 -11.34 12.41
C LEU A 347 -14.50 -10.97 11.53
N VAL A 348 -14.52 -11.41 10.26
CA VAL A 348 -15.61 -11.12 9.32
C VAL A 348 -16.95 -11.65 9.84
N ARG A 349 -16.98 -12.85 10.41
CA ARG A 349 -18.18 -13.41 11.08
C ARG A 349 -18.62 -12.61 12.30
N ASN A 350 -17.68 -12.11 13.09
CA ASN A 350 -18.00 -11.28 14.24
C ASN A 350 -18.56 -9.91 13.82
N CYS A 351 -18.05 -9.33 12.73
CA CYS A 351 -18.53 -8.06 12.18
C CYS A 351 -20.04 -8.07 11.90
N LEU A 352 -20.60 -9.18 11.41
CA LEU A 352 -22.04 -9.34 11.16
C LEU A 352 -22.92 -9.11 12.42
N ARG A 353 -22.35 -9.20 13.62
CA ARG A 353 -23.04 -8.93 14.90
C ARG A 353 -22.83 -7.50 15.42
N MET A 354 -21.93 -6.73 14.80
CA MET A 354 -21.52 -5.40 15.24
C MET A 354 -22.29 -4.26 14.56
N ARG A 355 -23.36 -4.61 13.81
CA ARG A 355 -24.20 -3.71 13.00
C ARG A 355 -23.39 -2.72 12.13
N PRO A 356 -22.46 -3.18 11.27
CA PRO A 356 -21.79 -2.30 10.33
C PRO A 356 -22.74 -1.86 9.22
N GLU A 357 -22.50 -0.67 8.66
CA GLU A 357 -23.02 -0.31 7.34
C GLU A 357 -22.08 -0.86 6.23
N ARG A 358 -20.77 -0.98 6.48
CA ARG A 358 -19.79 -1.62 5.58
C ARG A 358 -18.77 -2.47 6.32
N ILE A 359 -18.39 -3.60 5.72
CA ILE A 359 -17.24 -4.42 6.13
C ILE A 359 -16.14 -4.27 5.07
N ILE A 360 -14.92 -3.97 5.49
CA ILE A 360 -13.77 -3.81 4.59
C ILE A 360 -12.68 -4.79 4.98
N VAL A 361 -12.35 -5.72 4.08
CA VAL A 361 -11.29 -6.70 4.31
C VAL A 361 -10.03 -6.30 3.56
N GLY A 362 -8.94 -6.03 4.29
CA GLY A 362 -7.70 -5.50 3.72
C GLY A 362 -7.09 -6.42 2.64
N GLU A 363 -7.10 -7.73 2.89
CA GLU A 363 -6.77 -8.75 1.90
C GLU A 363 -7.54 -10.04 2.18
N VAL A 364 -8.09 -10.64 1.13
CA VAL A 364 -8.81 -11.91 1.15
C VAL A 364 -7.95 -12.97 0.46
N ARG A 365 -7.64 -14.03 1.20
CA ARG A 365 -6.69 -15.10 0.84
C ARG A 365 -7.29 -16.51 0.94
N GLY A 366 -8.43 -16.68 1.59
CA GLY A 366 -9.04 -17.98 1.84
C GLY A 366 -10.53 -17.94 2.22
N PRO A 367 -10.98 -18.78 3.17
CA PRO A 367 -12.38 -19.12 3.36
C PRO A 367 -13.27 -17.97 3.87
N GLU A 368 -12.67 -16.91 4.42
CA GLU A 368 -13.35 -15.66 4.77
C GLU A 368 -14.03 -14.98 3.57
N VAL A 369 -13.62 -15.30 2.33
CA VAL A 369 -14.29 -14.78 1.13
C VAL A 369 -15.79 -15.10 1.13
N PHE A 370 -16.17 -16.30 1.62
CA PHE A 370 -17.57 -16.71 1.66
C PHE A 370 -18.35 -15.87 2.66
N ASP A 371 -17.78 -15.66 3.85
CA ASP A 371 -18.40 -14.86 4.90
C ASP A 371 -18.48 -13.36 4.50
N LEU A 372 -17.54 -12.86 3.67
CA LEU A 372 -17.60 -11.51 3.06
C LEU A 372 -18.67 -11.39 1.97
N LEU A 373 -18.77 -12.36 1.04
CA LEU A 373 -19.84 -12.38 0.03
C LEU A 373 -21.22 -12.45 0.69
N GLN A 374 -21.36 -13.28 1.74
CA GLN A 374 -22.58 -13.32 2.54
C GLN A 374 -22.89 -11.97 3.17
N ALA A 375 -21.91 -11.22 3.68
CA ALA A 375 -22.13 -9.86 4.18
C ALA A 375 -22.66 -8.92 3.08
N MET A 376 -21.98 -8.90 1.93
CA MET A 376 -22.33 -8.11 0.73
C MET A 376 -23.77 -8.37 0.24
N ASN A 377 -24.24 -9.62 0.31
CA ASN A 377 -25.58 -10.04 -0.11
C ASN A 377 -26.65 -9.92 1.01
N THR A 378 -26.26 -9.57 2.25
CA THR A 378 -27.19 -9.49 3.41
C THR A 378 -27.33 -8.08 3.99
N GLY A 379 -27.22 -7.05 3.14
CA GLY A 379 -27.50 -5.66 3.49
C GLY A 379 -26.32 -4.88 4.08
N HIS A 380 -25.09 -5.36 3.92
CA HIS A 380 -23.86 -4.62 4.25
C HIS A 380 -23.30 -3.95 2.99
N ASP A 381 -24.17 -3.30 2.22
CA ASP A 381 -23.88 -2.73 0.90
C ASP A 381 -22.75 -1.70 0.95
N GLY A 382 -21.86 -1.74 -0.03
CA GLY A 382 -20.67 -0.89 -0.08
C GLY A 382 -19.45 -1.52 0.56
N SER A 383 -19.52 -2.79 0.95
CA SER A 383 -18.42 -3.57 1.50
C SER A 383 -17.31 -3.78 0.46
N MET A 384 -16.06 -3.91 0.91
CA MET A 384 -14.91 -3.93 0.01
C MET A 384 -13.89 -4.99 0.42
N GLY A 385 -13.18 -5.55 -0.56
CA GLY A 385 -12.07 -6.48 -0.32
C GLY A 385 -10.93 -6.30 -1.32
N THR A 386 -9.72 -6.75 -0.99
CA THR A 386 -8.66 -6.94 -2.01
C THR A 386 -8.30 -8.40 -2.22
N ILE A 387 -8.03 -8.79 -3.46
CA ILE A 387 -7.68 -10.17 -3.86
C ILE A 387 -6.45 -10.13 -4.77
N HIS A 388 -5.55 -11.12 -4.65
CA HIS A 388 -4.43 -11.25 -5.58
C HIS A 388 -4.83 -12.02 -6.85
N ALA A 389 -5.13 -11.31 -7.95
CA ALA A 389 -5.28 -11.90 -9.29
C ALA A 389 -4.72 -10.96 -10.38
N ASN A 390 -4.44 -11.51 -11.58
CA ASN A 390 -3.86 -10.76 -12.69
C ASN A 390 -4.90 -10.24 -13.70
N SER A 391 -6.17 -10.63 -13.55
CA SER A 391 -7.30 -10.12 -14.36
C SER A 391 -8.63 -10.21 -13.59
N PRO A 392 -9.67 -9.45 -13.98
CA PRO A 392 -11.01 -9.55 -13.39
C PRO A 392 -11.60 -10.97 -13.46
N ARG A 393 -11.40 -11.68 -14.58
CA ARG A 393 -11.85 -13.08 -14.75
C ARG A 393 -11.08 -14.05 -13.85
N GLU A 394 -9.77 -13.86 -13.67
CA GLU A 394 -9.01 -14.67 -12.69
C GLU A 394 -9.46 -14.36 -11.26
N CYS A 395 -9.84 -13.12 -10.96
CA CYS A 395 -10.36 -12.74 -9.66
C CYS A 395 -11.62 -13.54 -9.29
N LEU A 396 -12.57 -13.68 -10.23
CA LEU A 396 -13.76 -14.52 -10.06
C LEU A 396 -13.40 -16.00 -9.80
N ASN A 397 -12.50 -16.57 -10.62
CA ASN A 397 -12.03 -17.96 -10.45
C ASN A 397 -11.35 -18.20 -9.09
N ARG A 398 -10.63 -17.19 -8.57
CA ARG A 398 -10.00 -17.25 -7.25
C ARG A 398 -11.03 -17.19 -6.13
N ILE A 399 -12.09 -16.38 -6.27
CA ILE A 399 -13.20 -16.36 -5.33
C ILE A 399 -13.85 -17.75 -5.25
N GLU A 400 -14.17 -18.38 -6.39
CA GLU A 400 -14.69 -19.76 -6.43
C GLU A 400 -13.77 -20.76 -5.70
N SER A 401 -12.45 -20.66 -5.96
CA SER A 401 -11.44 -21.53 -5.36
C SER A 401 -11.35 -21.35 -3.83
N MET A 402 -11.37 -20.10 -3.35
CA MET A 402 -11.31 -19.77 -1.92
C MET A 402 -12.58 -20.16 -1.16
N VAL A 403 -13.76 -20.13 -1.81
CA VAL A 403 -14.99 -20.72 -1.24
C VAL A 403 -14.82 -22.24 -1.08
N ALA A 404 -14.29 -22.94 -2.08
CA ALA A 404 -14.06 -24.39 -2.00
C ALA A 404 -13.06 -24.78 -0.88
N MET A 405 -12.02 -23.97 -0.65
CA MET A 405 -11.08 -24.16 0.47
C MET A 405 -11.75 -24.10 1.85
N GLY A 406 -12.90 -23.45 1.99
CA GLY A 406 -13.64 -23.34 3.25
C GLY A 406 -14.39 -24.59 3.70
N GLY A 407 -14.25 -25.72 2.97
CA GLY A 407 -14.94 -26.98 3.24
C GLY A 407 -16.41 -26.99 2.83
N PHE A 408 -16.87 -25.95 2.13
CA PHE A 408 -18.26 -25.83 1.69
C PHE A 408 -18.53 -26.75 0.48
N GLN A 409 -19.39 -27.75 0.66
CA GLN A 409 -19.87 -28.63 -0.42
C GLN A 409 -21.02 -27.98 -1.21
N LEU A 410 -20.77 -26.79 -1.77
CA LEU A 410 -21.73 -26.10 -2.63
C LEU A 410 -21.50 -26.47 -4.11
N PRO A 411 -22.56 -26.67 -4.92
CA PRO A 411 -22.41 -26.75 -6.36
C PRO A 411 -21.75 -25.48 -6.92
N GLN A 412 -20.85 -25.61 -7.91
CA GLN A 412 -20.15 -24.46 -8.50
C GLN A 412 -21.10 -23.35 -8.95
N ARG A 413 -22.24 -23.75 -9.55
CA ARG A 413 -23.29 -22.82 -9.97
C ARG A 413 -23.82 -21.97 -8.81
N THR A 414 -24.08 -22.56 -7.64
CA THR A 414 -24.53 -21.83 -6.45
C THR A 414 -23.47 -20.86 -5.95
N VAL A 415 -22.19 -21.22 -6.04
CA VAL A 415 -21.09 -20.30 -5.71
C VAL A 415 -21.07 -19.11 -6.68
N ARG A 416 -21.26 -19.34 -7.98
CA ARG A 416 -21.36 -18.27 -9.00
C ARG A 416 -22.58 -17.38 -8.80
N GLU A 417 -23.74 -17.96 -8.48
CA GLU A 417 -24.97 -17.24 -8.15
C GLU A 417 -24.75 -16.33 -6.91
N ILE A 418 -24.04 -16.81 -5.89
CA ILE A 418 -23.64 -15.97 -4.73
C ILE A 418 -22.69 -14.85 -5.16
N ILE A 419 -21.64 -15.13 -5.95
CA ILE A 419 -20.68 -14.11 -6.41
C ILE A 419 -21.41 -12.99 -7.17
N VAL A 420 -22.29 -13.35 -8.10
CA VAL A 420 -23.07 -12.42 -8.93
C VAL A 420 -24.07 -11.60 -8.11
N GLY A 421 -24.66 -12.17 -7.06
CA GLY A 421 -25.52 -11.42 -6.14
C GLY A 421 -24.77 -10.53 -5.13
N SER A 422 -23.44 -10.69 -5.02
CA SER A 422 -22.63 -10.04 -3.96
C SER A 422 -21.68 -8.96 -4.48
N VAL A 423 -20.99 -9.20 -5.60
CA VAL A 423 -19.96 -8.31 -6.13
C VAL A 423 -20.54 -7.50 -7.27
N ASP A 424 -20.49 -6.17 -7.17
CA ASP A 424 -20.93 -5.30 -8.28
C ASP A 424 -19.77 -4.97 -9.22
N VAL A 425 -18.60 -4.61 -8.66
CA VAL A 425 -17.47 -4.06 -9.43
C VAL A 425 -16.15 -4.71 -9.01
N ILE A 426 -15.36 -5.10 -10.00
CA ILE A 426 -13.96 -5.49 -9.88
C ILE A 426 -13.08 -4.37 -10.44
N ILE A 427 -12.09 -3.92 -9.68
CA ILE A 427 -11.12 -2.91 -10.12
C ILE A 427 -9.74 -3.55 -10.20
N GLN A 428 -9.15 -3.61 -11.40
CA GLN A 428 -7.86 -4.26 -11.62
C GLN A 428 -6.71 -3.26 -11.53
N ALA A 429 -5.94 -3.31 -10.45
CA ALA A 429 -4.65 -2.64 -10.35
C ALA A 429 -3.53 -3.52 -10.92
N ALA A 430 -2.60 -2.92 -11.65
CA ALA A 430 -1.41 -3.60 -12.18
C ALA A 430 -0.16 -2.75 -11.96
N ARG A 431 0.98 -3.44 -11.75
CA ARG A 431 2.32 -2.86 -11.93
C ARG A 431 2.81 -3.30 -13.31
N LEU A 432 3.04 -2.34 -14.20
CA LEU A 432 3.52 -2.61 -15.55
C LEU A 432 5.04 -2.83 -15.58
N ARG A 433 5.58 -3.30 -16.70
CA ARG A 433 7.02 -3.62 -16.86
C ARG A 433 7.97 -2.44 -16.65
N ASP A 434 7.48 -1.22 -16.89
CA ASP A 434 8.20 0.04 -16.63
C ASP A 434 8.18 0.45 -15.15
N GLY A 435 7.64 -0.41 -14.29
CA GLY A 435 7.48 -0.18 -12.86
C GLY A 435 6.26 0.68 -12.49
N SER A 436 5.58 1.31 -13.46
CA SER A 436 4.44 2.18 -13.20
C SER A 436 3.23 1.40 -12.68
N ARG A 437 2.43 2.04 -11.82
CA ARG A 437 1.16 1.49 -11.32
C ARG A 437 0.00 2.11 -12.11
N ARG A 438 -0.88 1.27 -12.65
CA ARG A 438 -2.05 1.65 -13.47
C ARG A 438 -3.29 0.88 -13.03
N ILE A 439 -4.45 1.51 -13.15
CA ILE A 439 -5.76 0.85 -13.02
C ILE A 439 -6.19 0.42 -14.42
N THR A 440 -6.03 -0.86 -14.72
CA THR A 440 -6.15 -1.39 -16.08
C THR A 440 -7.57 -1.73 -16.49
N HIS A 441 -8.43 -2.07 -15.52
CA HIS A 441 -9.84 -2.39 -15.75
C HIS A 441 -10.69 -1.84 -14.60
N ILE A 442 -11.87 -1.31 -14.93
CA ILE A 442 -13.02 -1.22 -14.02
C ILE A 442 -14.13 -2.05 -14.67
N THR A 443 -14.50 -3.16 -14.03
CA THR A 443 -15.34 -4.21 -14.61
C THR A 443 -16.57 -4.43 -13.74
N GLU A 444 -17.77 -4.34 -14.29
CA GLU A 444 -18.99 -4.75 -13.61
C GLU A 444 -19.22 -6.26 -13.73
N VAL A 445 -19.82 -6.83 -12.68
CA VAL A 445 -20.42 -8.17 -12.72
C VAL A 445 -21.91 -8.01 -12.97
N VAL A 446 -22.41 -8.55 -14.08
CA VAL A 446 -23.76 -8.22 -14.58
C VAL A 446 -24.76 -9.34 -14.32
N GLY A 447 -24.33 -10.60 -14.36
CA GLY A 447 -25.24 -11.74 -14.31
C GLY A 447 -24.56 -13.07 -14.62
N MET A 448 -25.37 -14.06 -15.02
CA MET A 448 -24.90 -15.34 -15.52
C MET A 448 -25.58 -15.70 -16.85
N GLU A 449 -24.83 -16.29 -17.77
CA GLU A 449 -25.35 -16.97 -18.95
C GLU A 449 -24.97 -18.46 -18.84
N GLY A 450 -25.98 -19.31 -18.64
CA GLY A 450 -25.76 -20.71 -18.26
C GLY A 450 -25.01 -20.81 -16.93
N ASP A 451 -23.80 -21.37 -16.97
CA ASP A 451 -22.91 -21.47 -15.81
C ASP A 451 -21.75 -20.45 -15.84
N VAL A 452 -21.74 -19.50 -16.79
CA VAL A 452 -20.66 -18.50 -16.95
C VAL A 452 -21.08 -17.16 -16.34
N ILE A 453 -20.25 -16.59 -15.47
CA ILE A 453 -20.43 -15.22 -14.97
C ILE A 453 -20.18 -14.23 -16.13
N VAL A 454 -21.16 -13.37 -16.38
CA VAL A 454 -21.10 -12.30 -17.37
C VAL A 454 -20.54 -11.04 -16.71
N THR A 455 -19.53 -10.45 -17.34
CA THR A 455 -18.83 -9.24 -16.88
C THR A 455 -18.78 -8.22 -18.00
N GLN A 456 -18.68 -6.95 -17.64
CA GLN A 456 -18.75 -5.83 -18.56
C GLN A 456 -17.75 -4.75 -18.14
N ASP A 457 -16.70 -4.53 -18.93
CA ASP A 457 -15.68 -3.51 -18.65
C ASP A 457 -16.23 -2.11 -18.92
N LEU A 458 -16.18 -1.20 -17.95
CA LEU A 458 -16.56 0.22 -18.10
C LEU A 458 -15.39 1.10 -18.56
N MET A 459 -14.19 0.73 -18.14
CA MET A 459 -12.94 1.42 -18.47
C MET A 459 -11.84 0.38 -18.66
N LEU A 460 -11.04 0.57 -19.71
CA LEU A 460 -9.83 -0.20 -19.99
C LEU A 460 -8.61 0.73 -20.07
N PHE A 461 -7.41 0.23 -19.76
CA PHE A 461 -6.15 0.90 -20.09
C PHE A 461 -5.57 0.34 -21.40
N ASP A 462 -5.76 1.08 -22.48
CA ASP A 462 -5.25 0.80 -23.82
C ASP A 462 -3.74 1.12 -23.89
N ILE A 463 -2.90 0.12 -24.15
CA ILE A 463 -1.45 0.28 -24.30
C ILE A 463 -1.15 0.59 -25.77
N ARG A 464 -0.79 1.84 -26.05
CA ARG A 464 -0.50 2.34 -27.40
C ARG A 464 0.97 2.21 -27.81
N GLY A 465 1.86 1.88 -26.87
CA GLY A 465 3.26 1.60 -27.16
C GLY A 465 4.20 1.90 -25.99
N GLU A 466 5.42 2.31 -26.33
CA GLU A 466 6.53 2.54 -25.41
C GLU A 466 7.35 3.73 -25.93
N ASP A 467 7.85 4.58 -25.04
CA ASP A 467 8.74 5.68 -25.41
C ASP A 467 10.21 5.23 -25.49
N THR A 468 11.10 6.12 -25.96
CA THR A 468 12.54 5.84 -26.10
C THR A 468 13.26 5.58 -24.76
N SER A 469 12.60 5.77 -23.62
CA SER A 469 13.12 5.48 -22.28
C SER A 469 12.52 4.21 -21.65
N GLY A 470 11.70 3.45 -22.40
CA GLY A 470 11.08 2.21 -21.91
C GLY A 470 9.81 2.44 -21.07
N ARG A 471 9.24 3.65 -21.07
CA ARG A 471 8.00 3.94 -20.34
C ARG A 471 6.80 3.58 -21.21
N ILE A 472 5.80 2.93 -20.63
CA ILE A 472 4.61 2.52 -21.36
C ILE A 472 3.70 3.74 -21.62
N LEU A 473 3.39 3.92 -22.90
CA LEU A 473 2.42 4.89 -23.37
C LEU A 473 1.05 4.19 -23.50
N GLY A 474 0.05 4.76 -22.85
CA GLY A 474 -1.31 4.23 -22.88
C GLY A 474 -2.35 5.22 -22.36
N LYS A 475 -3.62 4.91 -22.59
CA LYS A 475 -4.76 5.80 -22.30
C LYS A 475 -5.87 4.99 -21.64
N HIS A 476 -6.56 5.59 -20.67
CA HIS A 476 -7.79 5.02 -20.14
C HIS A 476 -8.92 5.36 -21.12
N VAL A 477 -9.62 4.33 -21.60
CA VAL A 477 -10.67 4.43 -22.62
C VAL A 477 -11.97 3.82 -22.11
N SER A 478 -13.10 4.40 -22.52
CA SER A 478 -14.41 3.79 -22.31
C SER A 478 -14.66 2.69 -23.36
N THR A 479 -15.59 1.81 -23.06
CA THR A 479 -16.06 0.71 -23.92
C THR A 479 -17.40 1.04 -24.62
N GLY A 480 -17.89 2.28 -24.51
CA GLY A 480 -19.14 2.74 -25.17
C GLY A 480 -20.42 2.45 -24.38
N ILE A 481 -20.32 2.21 -23.06
CA ILE A 481 -21.47 1.87 -22.21
C ILE A 481 -22.09 3.13 -21.62
N GLY A 482 -23.18 3.61 -22.23
CA GLY A 482 -23.90 4.78 -21.74
C GLY A 482 -24.74 4.55 -20.47
N ARG A 483 -25.11 3.30 -20.16
CA ARG A 483 -25.89 2.93 -18.95
C ARG A 483 -25.37 1.61 -18.35
N PRO A 484 -24.39 1.66 -17.42
CA PRO A 484 -23.88 0.49 -16.70
C PRO A 484 -24.91 -0.16 -15.76
N ALA A 485 -24.62 -1.34 -15.23
CA ALA A 485 -25.48 -2.04 -14.27
C ALA A 485 -25.69 -1.23 -12.97
N LEU A 486 -24.67 -0.50 -12.52
CA LEU A 486 -24.75 0.39 -11.36
C LEU A 486 -25.61 1.65 -11.58
N TRP A 487 -26.15 1.89 -12.80
CA TRP A 487 -26.87 3.11 -13.16
C TRP A 487 -28.07 3.42 -12.26
N GLU A 488 -28.96 2.47 -12.00
CA GLU A 488 -30.12 2.72 -11.11
C GLU A 488 -29.69 2.96 -9.65
N ARG A 489 -28.54 2.39 -9.22
CA ARG A 489 -27.97 2.69 -7.91
C ARG A 489 -27.39 4.11 -7.88
N ALA A 490 -26.65 4.52 -8.90
CA ALA A 490 -26.17 5.89 -9.03
C ALA A 490 -27.33 6.89 -9.02
N ARG A 491 -28.43 6.58 -9.73
CA ARG A 491 -29.66 7.37 -9.72
C ARG A 491 -30.32 7.47 -8.34
N TYR A 492 -30.37 6.37 -7.58
CA TYR A 492 -30.88 6.37 -6.21
C TYR A 492 -30.08 7.31 -5.28
N PHE A 493 -28.77 7.42 -5.50
CA PHE A 493 -27.89 8.34 -4.76
C PHE A 493 -27.75 9.75 -5.39
N GLY A 494 -28.45 10.05 -6.49
CA GLY A 494 -28.37 11.34 -7.18
C GLY A 494 -27.06 11.59 -7.95
N GLU A 495 -26.36 10.52 -8.32
CA GLU A 495 -25.05 10.51 -8.98
C GLU A 495 -25.14 10.19 -10.49
N GLU A 496 -26.34 9.96 -11.06
CA GLU A 496 -26.48 9.51 -12.45
C GLU A 496 -25.96 10.52 -13.48
N ALA A 497 -26.11 11.82 -13.21
CA ALA A 497 -25.60 12.87 -14.08
C ALA A 497 -24.07 12.95 -14.08
N ARG A 498 -23.42 12.73 -12.93
CA ARG A 498 -21.95 12.67 -12.82
C ARG A 498 -21.41 11.41 -13.49
N LEU A 499 -22.10 10.29 -13.35
CA LEU A 499 -21.77 9.02 -14.00
C LEU A 499 -21.82 9.13 -15.52
N ALA A 500 -22.92 9.68 -16.06
CA ALA A 500 -23.09 9.91 -17.49
C ALA A 500 -21.96 10.78 -18.05
N ALA A 501 -21.67 11.91 -17.40
CA ALA A 501 -20.62 12.84 -17.81
C ALA A 501 -19.22 12.21 -17.77
N ALA A 502 -18.92 11.39 -16.76
CA ALA A 502 -17.62 10.71 -16.65
C ALA A 502 -17.42 9.67 -17.77
N LEU A 503 -18.46 8.90 -18.11
CA LEU A 503 -18.41 7.91 -19.19
C LEU A 503 -18.29 8.58 -20.57
N GLU A 504 -19.13 9.59 -20.85
CA GLU A 504 -19.13 10.34 -22.11
C GLU A 504 -17.81 11.11 -22.34
N ALA A 505 -17.24 11.70 -21.29
CA ALA A 505 -15.95 12.41 -21.37
C ALA A 505 -14.77 11.47 -21.63
N MET A 506 -14.88 10.21 -21.22
CA MET A 506 -13.87 9.17 -21.47
C MET A 506 -14.00 8.61 -22.90
N GLU A 507 -15.22 8.47 -23.42
CA GLU A 507 -15.49 8.07 -24.80
C GLU A 507 -15.02 9.13 -25.82
N LYS A 508 -15.32 10.41 -25.60
CA LYS A 508 -14.84 11.55 -26.42
C LYS A 508 -13.31 11.74 -26.45
N LYS A 509 -12.60 10.97 -25.62
CA LYS A 509 -11.14 10.91 -25.58
C LYS A 509 -10.60 9.55 -26.01
N ALA A 510 -11.41 8.58 -26.43
CA ALA A 510 -10.88 7.35 -27.02
C ALA A 510 -10.29 7.65 -28.41
N ASP A 511 -11.04 8.45 -29.16
CA ASP A 511 -10.63 9.19 -30.38
C ASP A 511 -9.43 10.14 -30.14
#